data_AF-Q8SVQ3-F1
#
_entry.id   AF-Q8SVQ3-F1
#
_cell.length_a   1.000
_cell.length_b   1.000
_cell.length_c   1.000
_cell.angle_alpha   90.00
_cell.angle_beta   90.00
_cell.angle_gamma   90.00
#
_symmetry.space_group_name_H-M   'P 1'
#
loop_
_entity.id
_entity.type
_entity.pdbx_description
1 polymer ?
#
loop_
_entity_poly.entity_id
_entity_poly.type
_entity_poly.pdbx_seq_one_letter_code
_entity_poly.pdbx_strand_id
1 'polypeptide(L)'
;MEALLKILKGPVRDHAEYLRRFILDFKNERKELEIRLGKIVSKEDGSRMKVDTVAPIVFRNIPVDYRFESAVDPGDFKVLKKQFSFCKGESTNDVVIINEDGRETYENDELKKVEKKTRSQKLDIYIPGKRYDVRLVLNEENEMFKRPSKKKAIVKRVRRRETYFIEPYGFDFTEVVLSGEKDEKEKRKFEIEVEVFNSEKLVSNDFISLIYNFNVDLAIQ
;
A
#
# COMPACT_ATOMS: atom_id res chain seq x y z
N MET A 1 8.12 20.32 7.25
CA MET A 1 6.74 20.63 7.74
C MET A 1 5.83 21.09 6.60
N GLU A 2 6.24 22.08 5.80
CA GLU A 2 5.44 22.61 4.67
C GLU A 2 5.08 21.56 3.61
N ALA A 3 6.00 20.67 3.25
CA ALA A 3 5.73 19.56 2.33
C ALA A 3 4.64 18.59 2.83
N LEU A 4 4.63 18.26 4.13
CA LEU A 4 3.60 17.42 4.74
C LEU A 4 2.24 18.10 4.75
N LEU A 5 2.20 19.40 5.04
CA LEU A 5 0.96 20.18 5.03
C LEU A 5 0.34 20.22 3.62
N LYS A 6 1.18 20.35 2.58
CA LYS A 6 0.74 20.28 1.18
C LYS A 6 0.15 18.91 0.84
N ILE A 7 0.72 17.83 1.38
CA ILE A 7 0.23 16.48 1.18
C ILE A 7 -1.15 16.29 1.84
N LEU A 8 -1.32 16.76 3.08
CA LEU A 8 -2.55 16.55 3.86
C LEU A 8 -3.69 17.52 3.52
N LYS A 9 -3.40 18.72 3.00
CA LYS A 9 -4.40 19.79 2.83
C LYS A 9 -4.58 20.28 1.39
N GLY A 10 -4.15 19.51 0.39
CA GLY A 10 -4.34 19.85 -1.02
C GLY A 10 -5.82 19.84 -1.46
N PRO A 11 -6.19 20.56 -2.53
CA PRO A 11 -7.57 20.63 -3.01
C PRO A 11 -8.06 19.27 -3.54
N VAL A 12 -9.31 18.92 -3.25
CA VAL A 12 -9.97 17.68 -3.69
C VAL A 12 -11.11 18.02 -4.66
N ARG A 13 -11.19 17.34 -5.81
CA ARG A 13 -12.31 17.46 -6.78
C ARG A 13 -13.24 16.23 -6.71
N ASP A 14 -14.53 16.47 -6.95
CA ASP A 14 -15.79 15.68 -6.98
C ASP A 14 -15.86 14.12 -6.82
N HIS A 15 -14.86 13.45 -6.25
CA HIS A 15 -14.92 12.03 -5.83
C HIS A 15 -14.81 11.85 -4.31
N ALA A 16 -14.71 12.96 -3.57
CA ALA A 16 -14.49 12.98 -2.13
C ALA A 16 -15.59 12.23 -1.37
N GLU A 17 -16.85 12.38 -1.76
CA GLU A 17 -17.97 11.77 -1.05
C GLU A 17 -17.98 10.24 -1.19
N TYR A 18 -17.62 9.72 -2.36
CA TYR A 18 -17.51 8.27 -2.56
C TYR A 18 -16.35 7.68 -1.75
N LEU A 19 -15.20 8.36 -1.73
CA LEU A 19 -14.05 7.96 -0.92
C LEU A 19 -14.34 8.09 0.59
N ARG A 20 -15.08 9.11 1.01
CA ARG A 20 -15.54 9.27 2.40
C ARG A 20 -16.38 8.09 2.84
N ARG A 21 -17.32 7.61 2.02
CA ARG A 21 -18.13 6.43 2.35
C ARG A 21 -17.25 5.20 2.57
N PHE A 22 -16.29 4.95 1.68
CA PHE A 22 -15.33 3.85 1.85
C PHE A 22 -14.51 3.97 3.15
N ILE A 23 -14.13 5.18 3.53
CA ILE A 23 -13.43 5.46 4.79
C ILE A 23 -14.35 5.26 6.01
N LEU A 24 -15.65 5.54 5.88
CA LEU A 24 -16.62 5.31 6.96
C LEU A 24 -16.84 3.82 7.22
N ASP A 25 -16.81 2.97 6.18
CA ASP A 25 -16.89 1.51 6.34
C ASP A 25 -15.76 0.98 7.23
N PHE A 26 -14.54 1.53 7.11
CA PHE A 26 -13.42 1.23 8.02
C PHE A 26 -13.75 1.54 9.48
N LYS A 27 -14.33 2.71 9.76
CA LYS A 27 -14.64 3.14 11.13
C LYS A 27 -15.68 2.23 11.81
N ASN A 28 -16.60 1.68 11.02
CA ASN A 28 -17.69 0.85 11.53
C ASN A 28 -17.28 -0.61 11.76
N GLU A 29 -16.33 -1.13 10.98
CA GLU A 29 -16.06 -2.58 10.92
C GLU A 29 -14.74 -3.02 11.57
N ARG A 30 -14.02 -2.10 12.26
CA ARG A 30 -12.69 -2.35 12.87
C ARG A 30 -11.71 -3.05 11.93
N LYS A 31 -11.72 -2.61 10.67
CA LYS A 31 -10.82 -3.11 9.61
C LYS A 31 -9.49 -2.40 9.68
N GLU A 32 -8.54 -2.84 8.88
CA GLU A 32 -7.35 -2.08 8.52
C GLU A 32 -7.63 -1.29 7.23
N LEU A 33 -7.34 0.01 7.22
CA LEU A 33 -7.45 0.87 6.04
C LEU A 33 -6.05 1.26 5.59
N GLU A 34 -5.73 0.90 4.35
CA GLU A 34 -4.42 1.16 3.74
C GLU A 34 -4.53 1.84 2.37
N ILE A 35 -3.59 2.73 2.10
CA ILE A 35 -3.26 3.26 0.78
C ILE A 35 -2.02 2.50 0.29
N ARG A 36 -2.03 2.00 -0.94
CA ARG A 36 -0.86 1.43 -1.60
C ARG A 36 -0.54 2.22 -2.86
N LEU A 37 0.72 2.60 -3.02
CA LEU A 37 1.22 3.25 -4.23
C LEU A 37 1.65 2.20 -5.26
N GLY A 38 1.25 2.36 -6.52
CA GLY A 38 1.53 1.38 -7.56
C GLY A 38 1.14 1.85 -8.95
N LYS A 39 0.97 0.94 -9.91
CA LYS A 39 0.52 1.26 -11.27
C LYS A 39 -0.62 0.32 -11.66
N ILE A 40 -1.67 0.84 -12.29
CA ILE A 40 -2.64 0.01 -13.00
C ILE A 40 -2.01 -0.30 -14.36
N VAL A 41 -1.64 -1.56 -14.60
CA VAL A 41 -0.88 -1.99 -15.78
C VAL A 41 -1.66 -3.00 -16.60
N SER A 42 -1.48 -2.96 -17.92
CA SER A 42 -1.96 -3.98 -18.84
C SER A 42 -1.31 -5.32 -18.51
N LYS A 43 -2.11 -6.39 -18.55
CA LYS A 43 -1.62 -7.75 -18.35
C LYS A 43 -0.81 -8.28 -19.54
N GLU A 44 -0.99 -7.68 -20.72
CA GLU A 44 -0.35 -8.08 -21.96
C GLU A 44 1.11 -7.61 -22.02
N ASP A 45 1.34 -6.31 -21.85
CA ASP A 45 2.65 -5.68 -22.06
C ASP A 45 3.26 -5.05 -20.79
N GLY A 46 2.52 -5.05 -19.67
CA GLY A 46 2.95 -4.42 -18.42
C GLY A 46 2.97 -2.89 -18.48
N SER A 47 2.49 -2.27 -19.56
CA SER A 47 2.44 -0.82 -19.67
C SER A 47 1.37 -0.24 -18.74
N ARG A 48 1.62 0.94 -18.18
CA ARG A 48 0.63 1.63 -17.36
C ARG A 48 -0.58 2.00 -18.23
N MET A 49 -1.77 1.79 -17.67
CA MET A 49 -3.04 2.22 -18.25
C MET A 49 -2.96 3.68 -18.69
N LYS A 50 -3.45 3.96 -19.89
CA LYS A 50 -3.58 5.31 -20.42
C LYS A 50 -5.05 5.57 -20.68
N VAL A 51 -5.59 6.57 -19.98
CA VAL A 51 -6.95 7.05 -20.19
C VAL A 51 -6.85 8.53 -20.50
N ASP A 52 -7.53 8.97 -21.56
CA ASP A 52 -7.63 10.38 -21.93
C ASP A 52 -8.58 11.09 -20.96
N THR A 53 -8.03 11.51 -19.83
CA THR A 53 -8.73 12.21 -18.76
C THR A 53 -7.78 13.12 -18.02
N VAL A 54 -8.31 14.25 -17.54
CA VAL A 54 -7.62 15.18 -16.65
C VAL A 54 -8.02 14.99 -15.18
N ALA A 55 -9.05 14.17 -14.93
CA ALA A 55 -9.56 13.89 -13.59
C ALA A 55 -9.23 12.44 -13.17
N PRO A 56 -8.95 12.20 -11.87
CA PRO A 56 -8.80 10.85 -11.35
C PRO A 56 -10.03 9.98 -11.62
N ILE A 57 -9.82 8.69 -11.86
CA ILE A 57 -10.90 7.72 -12.08
C ILE A 57 -10.85 6.65 -11.00
N VAL A 58 -11.97 6.47 -10.30
CA VAL A 58 -12.12 5.46 -9.25
C VAL A 58 -12.79 4.20 -9.82
N PHE A 59 -12.08 3.08 -9.77
CA PHE A 59 -12.54 1.77 -10.18
C PHE A 59 -12.90 0.92 -8.95
N ARG A 60 -14.13 0.41 -8.91
CA ARG A 60 -14.47 -0.73 -8.04
C ARG A 60 -13.79 -2.00 -8.52
N ASN A 61 -13.84 -2.20 -9.83
CA ASN A 61 -13.15 -3.25 -10.55
C ASN A 61 -12.45 -2.62 -11.74
N ILE A 62 -11.13 -2.72 -11.80
CA ILE A 62 -10.38 -2.38 -13.01
C ILE A 62 -10.78 -3.32 -14.16
N PRO A 63 -10.69 -2.88 -15.43
CA PRO A 63 -11.01 -3.74 -16.56
C PRO A 63 -10.19 -5.03 -16.56
N VAL A 64 -10.76 -6.11 -17.11
CA VAL A 64 -10.22 -7.48 -17.00
C VAL A 64 -8.80 -7.62 -17.55
N ASP A 65 -8.44 -6.81 -18.54
CA ASP A 65 -7.11 -6.83 -19.18
C ASP A 65 -6.04 -6.10 -18.37
N TYR A 66 -6.42 -5.51 -17.23
CA TYR A 66 -5.53 -4.76 -16.36
C TYR A 66 -5.38 -5.41 -14.99
N ARG A 67 -4.26 -5.11 -14.32
CA ARG A 67 -4.00 -5.44 -12.92
C ARG A 67 -3.35 -4.26 -12.22
N PHE A 68 -3.49 -4.19 -10.91
CA PHE A 68 -2.71 -3.24 -10.11
C PHE A 68 -1.42 -3.91 -9.64
N GLU A 69 -0.30 -3.27 -9.91
CA GLU A 69 1.01 -3.67 -9.43
C GLU A 69 1.46 -2.74 -8.31
N SER A 70 1.50 -3.27 -7.09
CA SER A 70 1.95 -2.55 -5.89
C SER A 70 3.48 -2.54 -5.87
N ALA A 71 4.08 -1.64 -6.64
CA ALA A 71 5.52 -1.42 -6.65
C ALA A 71 5.83 0.00 -7.17
N VAL A 72 6.89 0.58 -6.64
CA VAL A 72 7.45 1.85 -7.10
C VAL A 72 8.87 1.69 -7.62
N ASP A 73 9.28 2.62 -8.47
CA ASP A 73 10.63 2.66 -9.01
C ASP A 73 11.62 3.02 -7.87
N PRO A 74 12.84 2.43 -7.83
CA PRO A 74 13.76 2.61 -6.70
C PRO A 74 14.18 4.07 -6.45
N GLY A 75 14.25 4.88 -7.52
CA GLY A 75 14.55 6.31 -7.42
C GLY A 75 13.44 7.08 -6.70
N ASP A 76 12.19 6.85 -7.08
CA ASP A 76 11.04 7.50 -6.46
C ASP A 76 10.83 7.02 -5.02
N PHE A 77 11.10 5.74 -4.74
CA PHE A 77 11.10 5.21 -3.38
C PHE A 77 12.01 6.03 -2.46
N LYS A 78 13.24 6.29 -2.89
CA LYS A 78 14.21 7.11 -2.13
C LYS A 78 13.75 8.55 -2.01
N VAL A 79 13.19 9.14 -3.07
CA VAL A 79 12.71 10.53 -3.08
C VAL A 79 11.56 10.71 -2.09
N LEU A 80 10.55 9.84 -2.13
CA LEU A 80 9.41 9.89 -1.23
C LEU A 80 9.84 9.62 0.22
N LYS A 81 10.71 8.62 0.45
CA LYS A 81 11.23 8.31 1.78
C LYS A 81 12.01 9.48 2.39
N LYS A 82 12.80 10.20 1.58
CA LYS A 82 13.56 11.38 2.03
C LYS A 82 12.66 12.49 2.60
N GLN A 83 11.38 12.55 2.21
CA GLN A 83 10.42 13.51 2.79
C GLN A 83 10.17 13.28 4.29
N PHE A 84 10.52 12.10 4.82
CA PHE A 84 10.36 11.73 6.23
C PHE A 84 11.68 11.74 7.01
N SER A 85 12.76 12.29 6.46
CA SER A 85 14.09 12.24 7.08
C SER A 85 14.18 12.95 8.44
N PHE A 86 13.19 13.78 8.78
CA PHE A 86 13.09 14.47 10.08
C PHE A 86 12.18 13.73 11.08
N CYS A 87 11.48 12.68 10.64
CA CYS A 87 10.66 11.83 11.50
C CYS A 87 11.52 10.70 12.06
N LYS A 88 11.25 10.30 13.30
CA LYS A 88 11.81 9.06 13.84
C LYS A 88 11.13 7.88 13.15
N GLY A 89 11.90 7.09 12.42
CA GLY A 89 11.43 5.84 11.81
C GLY A 89 11.64 4.64 12.73
N GLU A 90 10.80 3.63 12.61
CA GLU A 90 10.99 2.30 13.20
C GLU A 90 11.39 1.34 12.09
N SER A 91 12.49 0.60 12.30
CA SER A 91 13.00 -0.35 11.32
C SER A 91 12.71 -1.78 11.74
N THR A 92 12.10 -2.54 10.84
CA THR A 92 11.76 -3.95 11.05
C THR A 92 12.31 -4.78 9.90
N ASN A 93 12.99 -5.88 10.24
CA ASN A 93 13.38 -6.90 9.27
C ASN A 93 12.62 -8.17 9.61
N ASP A 94 11.83 -8.64 8.67
CA ASP A 94 11.02 -9.84 8.87
C ASP A 94 11.05 -10.76 7.64
N VAL A 95 10.65 -12.00 7.89
CA VAL A 95 10.39 -12.98 6.85
C VAL A 95 8.92 -13.35 6.92
N VAL A 96 8.21 -13.10 5.82
CA VAL A 96 6.82 -13.51 5.68
C VAL A 96 6.74 -14.74 4.81
N ILE A 97 6.19 -15.82 5.37
CA ILE A 97 5.88 -17.06 4.66
C ILE A 97 4.36 -17.10 4.45
N ILE A 98 3.96 -17.29 3.20
CA ILE A 98 2.55 -17.42 2.82
C ILE A 98 2.30 -18.87 2.42
N ASN A 99 1.32 -19.50 3.06
CA ASN A 99 0.88 -20.87 2.80
C ASN A 99 -0.65 -20.94 2.71
N GLU A 100 -1.21 -22.15 2.62
CA GLU A 100 -2.67 -22.37 2.53
C GLU A 100 -3.42 -21.94 3.81
N ASP A 101 -2.76 -22.00 4.96
CA ASP A 101 -3.37 -21.70 6.26
C ASP A 101 -3.33 -20.19 6.56
N GLY A 102 -2.40 -19.44 5.98
CA GLY A 102 -2.31 -18.00 6.15
C GLY A 102 -0.91 -17.44 5.92
N ARG A 103 -0.58 -16.40 6.69
CA ARG A 103 0.71 -15.73 6.70
C ARG A 103 1.38 -15.91 8.04
N GLU A 104 2.65 -16.27 7.99
CA GLU A 104 3.53 -16.38 9.15
C GLU A 104 4.59 -15.30 9.04
N THR A 105 4.76 -14.51 10.09
CA THR A 105 5.79 -13.47 10.19
C THR A 105 6.83 -13.89 11.20
N TYR A 106 8.08 -13.94 10.76
CA TYR A 106 9.24 -14.28 11.57
C TYR A 106 10.15 -13.06 11.72
N GLU A 107 10.59 -12.79 12.95
CA GLU A 107 11.60 -11.79 13.26
C GLU A 107 12.72 -12.46 14.05
N ASN A 108 13.97 -12.33 13.59
CA ASN A 108 15.14 -13.02 14.17
C ASN A 108 14.93 -14.55 14.30
N ASP A 109 14.35 -15.15 13.25
CA ASP A 109 13.99 -16.58 13.18
C ASP A 109 12.94 -17.05 14.22
N GLU A 110 12.35 -16.13 14.98
CA GLU A 110 11.24 -16.41 15.90
C GLU A 110 9.91 -16.09 15.24
N LEU A 111 8.95 -17.02 15.34
CA LEU A 111 7.58 -16.78 14.89
C LEU A 111 6.93 -15.71 15.78
N LYS A 112 6.56 -14.57 15.20
CA LYS A 112 5.90 -13.47 15.91
C LYS A 112 4.39 -13.43 15.69
N LYS A 113 3.92 -13.72 14.47
CA LYS A 113 2.51 -13.58 14.11
C LYS A 113 2.10 -14.68 13.13
N VAL A 114 0.91 -15.25 13.33
CA VAL A 114 0.20 -16.03 12.31
C VAL A 114 -1.16 -15.42 12.09
N GLU A 115 -1.41 -14.97 10.88
CA GLU A 115 -2.62 -14.24 10.53
C GLU A 115 -3.24 -14.77 9.25
N LYS A 116 -4.56 -14.67 9.17
CA LYS A 116 -5.29 -14.78 7.90
C LYS A 116 -5.82 -13.41 7.53
N LYS A 117 -5.02 -12.71 6.70
CA LYS A 117 -5.40 -11.41 6.14
C LYS A 117 -6.39 -11.62 4.99
N THR A 118 -7.63 -11.21 5.19
CA THR A 118 -8.69 -11.28 4.18
C THR A 118 -8.99 -9.89 3.68
N ARG A 119 -8.87 -9.68 2.37
CA ARG A 119 -9.25 -8.41 1.74
C ARG A 119 -10.76 -8.36 1.65
N SER A 120 -11.38 -7.44 2.36
CA SER A 120 -12.83 -7.27 2.34
C SER A 120 -13.30 -6.39 1.18
N GLN A 121 -12.63 -5.25 0.98
CA GLN A 121 -12.94 -4.32 -0.11
C GLN A 121 -11.65 -3.69 -0.65
N LYS A 122 -11.73 -3.18 -1.87
CA LYS A 122 -10.68 -2.35 -2.48
C LYS A 122 -11.26 -1.35 -3.46
N LEU A 123 -10.54 -0.27 -3.67
CA LEU A 123 -10.74 0.67 -4.79
C LEU A 123 -9.40 0.89 -5.47
N ASP A 124 -9.41 0.88 -6.79
CA ASP A 124 -8.24 1.21 -7.62
C ASP A 124 -8.47 2.60 -8.22
N ILE A 125 -7.51 3.51 -8.13
CA ILE A 125 -7.67 4.91 -8.51
C ILE A 125 -6.58 5.25 -9.54
N TYR A 126 -6.99 5.47 -10.78
CA TYR A 126 -6.11 6.03 -11.80
C TYR A 126 -5.94 7.52 -11.55
N ILE A 127 -4.69 7.99 -11.48
CA ILE A 127 -4.37 9.40 -11.21
C ILE A 127 -3.61 10.00 -12.40
N PRO A 128 -4.29 10.78 -13.27
CA PRO A 128 -3.63 11.45 -14.39
C PRO A 128 -2.64 12.49 -13.87
N GLY A 129 -1.54 12.69 -14.60
CA GLY A 129 -0.48 13.65 -14.24
C GLY A 129 0.44 13.21 -13.10
N LYS A 130 0.14 12.09 -12.42
CA LYS A 130 1.04 11.46 -11.44
C LYS A 130 1.72 10.24 -12.03
N ARG A 131 2.88 9.84 -11.49
CA ARG A 131 3.64 8.67 -11.94
C ARG A 131 3.02 7.35 -11.50
N TYR A 132 2.31 7.37 -10.37
CA TYR A 132 1.68 6.21 -9.77
C TYR A 132 0.16 6.39 -9.64
N ASP A 133 -0.52 5.26 -9.70
CA ASP A 133 -1.91 5.07 -9.33
C ASP A 133 -1.99 4.63 -7.86
N VAL A 134 -3.18 4.67 -7.28
CA VAL A 134 -3.40 4.33 -5.87
C VAL A 134 -4.39 3.19 -5.74
N ARG A 135 -4.11 2.26 -4.83
CA ARG A 135 -5.09 1.29 -4.36
C ARG A 135 -5.43 1.58 -2.91
N LEU A 136 -6.72 1.76 -2.63
CA LEU A 136 -7.27 1.72 -1.29
C LEU A 136 -7.70 0.30 -0.96
N VAL A 137 -7.44 -0.16 0.24
CA VAL A 137 -7.85 -1.50 0.69
C VAL A 137 -8.41 -1.44 2.09
N LEU A 138 -9.48 -2.21 2.30
CA LEU A 138 -9.97 -2.58 3.62
C LEU A 138 -9.65 -4.05 3.88
N ASN A 139 -8.79 -4.31 4.84
CA ASN A 139 -8.42 -5.66 5.24
C ASN A 139 -9.04 -6.03 6.58
N GLU A 140 -9.39 -7.30 6.74
CA GLU A 140 -9.66 -7.91 8.03
C GLU A 140 -8.46 -8.79 8.38
N GLU A 141 -7.84 -8.54 9.53
CA GLU A 141 -6.75 -9.35 10.05
C GLU A 141 -7.26 -10.20 11.21
N ASN A 142 -7.38 -11.51 10.98
CA ASN A 142 -7.72 -12.46 12.03
C ASN A 142 -6.46 -13.20 12.44
N GLU A 143 -6.00 -12.98 13.67
CA GLU A 143 -4.95 -13.80 14.28
C GLU A 143 -5.54 -15.18 14.57
N MET A 144 -4.95 -16.23 13.98
CA MET A 144 -5.57 -17.55 14.03
C MET A 144 -4.93 -18.48 15.06
N PHE A 145 -3.59 -18.56 15.09
CA PHE A 145 -2.88 -19.54 15.91
C PHE A 145 -1.46 -19.05 16.27
N LYS A 146 -0.86 -19.60 17.34
CA LYS A 146 0.52 -19.25 17.75
C LYS A 146 1.60 -20.23 17.25
N ARG A 147 1.23 -21.20 16.42
CA ARG A 147 2.14 -22.26 15.96
C ARG A 147 2.37 -22.16 14.46
N PRO A 148 3.58 -22.49 13.96
CA PRO A 148 3.84 -22.57 12.53
C PRO A 148 2.92 -23.58 11.85
N SER A 149 2.51 -23.29 10.62
CA SER A 149 1.85 -24.26 9.76
C SER A 149 2.82 -25.38 9.35
N LYS A 150 2.27 -26.57 9.12
CA LYS A 150 2.98 -27.69 8.51
C LYS A 150 2.83 -27.72 6.99
N LYS A 151 2.09 -26.77 6.41
CA LYS A 151 1.83 -26.67 4.98
C LYS A 151 3.05 -26.13 4.23
N LYS A 152 3.15 -26.49 2.95
CA LYS A 152 4.23 -26.01 2.09
C LYS A 152 4.10 -24.50 1.85
N ALA A 153 5.23 -23.79 1.90
CA ALA A 153 5.30 -22.38 1.55
C ALA A 153 4.98 -22.16 0.06
N ILE A 154 4.04 -21.26 -0.22
CA ILE A 154 3.69 -20.83 -1.57
C ILE A 154 4.59 -19.66 -1.98
N VAL A 155 4.83 -18.72 -1.06
CA VAL A 155 5.68 -17.54 -1.28
C VAL A 155 6.49 -17.26 -0.01
N LYS A 156 7.77 -16.95 -0.19
CA LYS A 156 8.63 -16.39 0.87
C LYS A 156 9.03 -14.97 0.50
N ARG A 157 8.80 -14.04 1.44
CA ARG A 157 9.17 -12.62 1.30
C ARG A 157 10.14 -12.29 2.41
N VAL A 158 11.34 -11.83 2.05
CA VAL A 158 12.25 -11.20 3.02
C VAL A 158 12.02 -9.70 2.91
N ARG A 159 11.59 -9.06 4.00
CA ARG A 159 11.23 -7.64 4.00
C ARG A 159 12.17 -6.84 4.88
N ARG A 160 12.55 -5.67 4.37
CA ARG A 160 13.19 -4.60 5.14
C ARG A 160 12.25 -3.42 5.11
N ARG A 161 11.64 -3.12 6.25
CA ARG A 161 10.63 -2.08 6.38
C ARG A 161 11.15 -0.98 7.28
N GLU A 162 10.89 0.25 6.87
CA GLU A 162 10.98 1.41 7.75
C GLU A 162 9.62 2.11 7.79
N THR A 163 9.08 2.27 8.98
CA THR A 163 7.77 2.88 9.22
C THR A 163 7.95 4.24 9.88
N TYR A 164 7.33 5.27 9.33
CA TYR A 164 7.29 6.61 9.92
C TYR A 164 5.88 6.93 10.41
N PHE A 165 5.76 7.38 11.65
CA PHE A 165 4.46 7.71 12.23
C PHE A 165 4.21 9.22 12.18
N ILE A 166 3.11 9.60 11.54
CA ILE A 166 2.53 10.94 11.60
C ILE A 166 1.05 10.73 11.94
N GLU A 167 0.74 10.76 13.24
CA GLU A 167 -0.57 10.35 13.74
C GLU A 167 -1.72 11.01 12.96
N PRO A 168 -2.71 10.23 12.48
CA PRO A 168 -2.96 8.79 12.73
C PRO A 168 -2.38 7.80 11.70
N TYR A 169 -1.40 8.22 10.90
CA TYR A 169 -0.91 7.49 9.74
C TYR A 169 0.48 6.86 9.98
N GLY A 170 0.62 5.58 9.61
CA GLY A 170 1.90 4.90 9.50
C GLY A 170 2.31 4.86 8.03
N PHE A 171 3.50 5.38 7.69
CA PHE A 171 4.04 5.36 6.34
C PHE A 171 5.11 4.27 6.24
N ASP A 172 4.75 3.18 5.57
CA ASP A 172 5.58 2.00 5.41
C ASP A 172 6.38 2.08 4.12
N PHE A 173 7.71 2.09 4.25
CA PHE A 173 8.65 1.97 3.15
C PHE A 173 9.29 0.59 3.20
N THR A 174 8.83 -0.32 2.34
CA THR A 174 9.24 -1.73 2.39
C THR A 174 10.03 -2.13 1.15
N GLU A 175 11.27 -2.59 1.35
CA GLU A 175 12.02 -3.35 0.35
C GLU A 175 11.70 -4.84 0.51
N VAL A 176 11.32 -5.50 -0.58
CA VAL A 176 10.88 -6.90 -0.58
C VAL A 176 11.77 -7.68 -1.53
N VAL A 177 12.41 -8.73 -1.02
CA VAL A 177 13.07 -9.74 -1.84
C VAL A 177 12.17 -10.97 -1.87
N LEU A 178 11.66 -11.28 -3.06
CA LEU A 178 10.84 -12.47 -3.30
C LEU A 178 11.74 -13.67 -3.59
N SER A 179 11.53 -14.76 -2.86
CA SER A 179 12.15 -16.06 -3.13
C SER A 179 11.06 -17.13 -3.20
N GLY A 180 11.14 -18.02 -4.19
CA GLY A 180 10.19 -19.10 -4.40
C GLY A 180 10.71 -20.12 -5.40
N GLU A 181 10.24 -21.37 -5.30
CA GLU A 181 10.77 -22.53 -6.05
C GLU A 181 10.70 -22.42 -7.59
N LYS A 182 9.98 -21.45 -8.16
CA LYS A 182 9.71 -21.37 -9.61
C LYS A 182 10.48 -20.29 -10.37
N ASP A 183 11.16 -19.36 -9.69
CA ASP A 183 11.91 -18.28 -10.34
C ASP A 183 13.33 -18.24 -9.76
N GLU A 184 14.33 -18.63 -10.55
CA GLU A 184 15.76 -18.62 -10.15
C GLU A 184 16.34 -17.19 -9.99
N LYS A 185 15.58 -16.15 -10.33
CA LYS A 185 16.00 -14.75 -10.17
C LYS A 185 15.27 -14.09 -9.01
N GLU A 186 16.03 -13.68 -8.00
CA GLU A 186 15.53 -12.80 -6.94
C GLU A 186 14.86 -11.57 -7.56
N LYS A 187 13.56 -11.41 -7.33
CA LYS A 187 12.81 -10.22 -7.73
C LYS A 187 12.76 -9.28 -6.52
N ARG A 188 13.47 -8.16 -6.64
CA ARG A 188 13.43 -7.07 -5.66
C ARG A 188 12.29 -6.11 -6.02
N LYS A 189 11.47 -5.77 -5.04
CA LYS A 189 10.37 -4.80 -5.16
C LYS A 189 10.47 -3.76 -4.07
N PHE A 190 9.98 -2.56 -4.36
CA PHE A 190 9.88 -1.45 -3.43
C PHE A 190 8.41 -1.09 -3.30
N GLU A 191 7.88 -1.19 -2.08
CA GLU A 191 6.48 -0.99 -1.75
C GLU A 191 6.35 0.21 -0.81
N ILE A 192 5.36 1.06 -1.08
CA ILE A 192 5.00 2.20 -0.22
C ILE A 192 3.54 2.03 0.15
N GLU A 193 3.28 1.95 1.45
CA GLU A 193 1.95 1.81 2.04
C GLU A 193 1.70 2.92 3.06
N VAL A 194 0.47 3.40 3.18
CA VAL A 194 0.04 4.31 4.26
C VAL A 194 -1.12 3.68 4.98
N GLU A 195 -0.95 3.36 6.25
CA GLU A 195 -1.94 2.68 7.08
C GLU A 195 -2.53 3.64 8.12
N VAL A 196 -3.83 3.51 8.41
CA VAL A 196 -4.45 4.19 9.55
C VAL A 196 -4.35 3.32 10.80
N PHE A 197 -3.44 3.68 11.72
CA PHE A 197 -3.25 2.94 12.97
C PHE A 197 -4.12 3.46 14.13
N ASN A 198 -4.70 4.66 13.99
CA ASN A 198 -5.59 5.25 14.99
C ASN A 198 -6.86 5.81 14.33
N SER A 199 -7.92 4.99 14.31
CA SER A 199 -9.18 5.33 13.63
C SER A 199 -9.96 6.48 14.29
N GLU A 200 -9.77 6.71 15.59
CA GLU A 200 -10.45 7.77 16.34
C GLU A 200 -9.98 9.17 15.91
N LYS A 201 -8.68 9.27 15.55
CA LYS A 201 -8.06 10.52 15.08
C LYS A 201 -8.10 10.68 13.55
N LEU A 202 -8.69 9.73 12.82
CA LEU A 202 -8.80 9.79 11.37
C LEU A 202 -9.70 10.94 10.91
N VAL A 203 -9.08 11.88 10.20
CA VAL A 203 -9.76 12.96 9.46
C VAL A 203 -9.87 12.55 7.99
N SER A 204 -11.09 12.26 7.52
CA SER A 204 -11.31 11.71 6.18
C SER A 204 -10.77 12.61 5.06
N ASN A 205 -10.80 13.93 5.21
CA ASN A 205 -10.26 14.84 4.20
C ASN A 205 -8.74 14.76 4.10
N ASP A 206 -8.03 14.67 5.21
CA ASP A 206 -6.58 14.54 5.22
C ASP A 206 -6.15 13.21 4.58
N PHE A 207 -6.89 12.14 4.87
CA PHE A 207 -6.67 10.84 4.24
C PHE A 207 -6.97 10.86 2.73
N ILE A 208 -8.01 11.57 2.31
CA ILE A 208 -8.29 11.76 0.87
C ILE A 208 -7.19 12.58 0.19
N SER A 209 -6.67 13.61 0.85
CA SER A 209 -5.54 14.37 0.32
C SER A 209 -4.29 13.51 0.14
N LEU A 210 -4.02 12.56 1.06
CA LEU A 210 -2.90 11.63 0.93
C LEU A 210 -2.98 10.82 -0.38
N ILE A 211 -4.17 10.38 -0.77
CA ILE A 211 -4.40 9.63 -2.03
C ILE A 211 -3.88 10.40 -3.24
N TYR A 212 -4.10 11.70 -3.29
CA TYR A 212 -3.76 12.51 -4.47
C TYR A 212 -2.37 13.13 -4.41
N ASN A 213 -1.89 13.46 -3.21
CA ASN A 213 -0.70 14.28 -3.03
C ASN A 213 0.54 13.49 -2.63
N PHE A 214 0.41 12.31 -2.01
CA PHE A 214 1.55 11.47 -1.68
C PHE A 214 1.99 10.62 -2.87
N ASN A 215 2.55 11.29 -3.87
CA ASN A 215 2.88 10.72 -5.16
C ASN A 215 3.99 11.54 -5.85
N VAL A 216 4.50 11.05 -6.97
CA VAL A 216 5.49 11.76 -7.81
C VAL A 216 4.77 12.37 -9.01
N ASP A 217 4.96 13.66 -9.26
CA ASP A 217 4.43 14.34 -10.44
C ASP A 217 5.11 13.82 -11.71
N LEU A 218 4.35 13.61 -12.78
CA LEU A 218 4.95 13.44 -14.10
C LEU A 218 5.57 14.78 -14.50
N ALA A 219 6.82 14.75 -14.98
CA ALA A 219 7.41 15.94 -15.57
C ALA A 219 6.49 16.42 -16.70
N ILE A 220 6.12 17.71 -16.67
CA ILE A 220 5.41 18.35 -17.77
C ILE A 220 6.40 18.32 -18.94
N GLN A 221 6.06 17.55 -19.99
CA GLN A 221 6.77 17.60 -21.26
C GLN A 221 6.30 18.80 -22.07
#